data_AF-A0A4U0P3V3-F1
#
_entry.id   AF-A0A4U0P3V3-F1
#
_cell.length_a   1.000
_cell.length_b   1.000
_cell.length_c   1.000
_cell.angle_alpha   90.00
_cell.angle_beta   90.00
_cell.angle_gamma   90.00
#
_symmetry.space_group_name_H-M   'P 1'
#
loop_
_entity.id
_entity.type
_entity.pdbx_description
1 polymer ?
#
loop_
_entity_poly.entity_id
_entity_poly.type
_entity_poly.pdbx_seq_one_letter_code
_entity_poly.pdbx_strand_id
1 'polypeptide(L)' 'MPKIRCVCEYVIGLGEIPSPNQYLMISDVSFEKYFDVEIKAEELYREMAIVVHCPNCSRLHVFYDGFDKEPVVYKIDS' A
#
# COMPACT_ATOMS: atom_id res chain seq x y z
N MET A 1 7.25 -15.02 -7.28
CA MET A 1 7.18 -14.23 -6.04
C MET A 1 6.94 -12.78 -6.42
N PRO A 2 5.88 -12.14 -5.90
CA PRO A 2 5.55 -10.76 -6.21
C PRO A 2 6.68 -9.81 -5.77
N LYS A 3 6.96 -8.82 -6.60
CA LYS A 3 8.02 -7.82 -6.39
C LYS A 3 7.73 -6.58 -7.22
N ILE A 4 8.25 -5.44 -6.78
CA ILE A 4 8.26 -4.21 -7.58
C ILE A 4 9.66 -3.62 -7.61
N ARG A 5 9.93 -2.75 -8.58
CA ARG A 5 11.18 -2.00 -8.66
C ARG A 5 10.93 -0.57 -8.17
N CYS A 6 11.72 -0.11 -7.21
CA CYS A 6 11.68 1.26 -6.74
C CYS A 6 12.36 2.22 -7.73
N VAL A 7 12.07 3.52 -7.64
CA VAL A 7 12.79 4.59 -8.36
C VAL A 7 14.28 4.68 -8.02
N CYS A 8 14.72 4.05 -6.91
CA CYS A 8 16.14 3.90 -6.57
C CYS A 8 16.76 2.60 -7.12
N GLU A 9 16.09 1.95 -8.08
CA GLU A 9 16.44 0.65 -8.70
C GLU A 9 16.42 -0.57 -7.76
N TYR A 10 16.20 -0.39 -6.47
CA TYR A 10 16.07 -1.50 -5.52
C TYR A 10 14.82 -2.34 -5.82
N VAL A 11 14.98 -3.66 -5.84
CA VAL A 11 13.88 -4.62 -6.02
C VAL A 11 13.27 -4.95 -4.67
N ILE A 12 12.03 -4.53 -4.45
CA ILE A 12 11.29 -4.76 -3.22
C ILE A 12 10.56 -6.09 -3.32
N GLY A 13 10.89 -7.03 -2.45
CA GLY A 13 10.19 -8.31 -2.34
C GLY A 13 8.88 -8.18 -1.56
N LEU A 14 7.81 -8.79 -2.09
CA LEU A 14 6.47 -8.81 -1.48
C LEU A 14 5.98 -10.25 -1.20
N GLY A 15 6.86 -11.24 -1.27
CA GLY A 15 6.48 -12.66 -1.20
C GLY A 15 6.28 -13.21 0.21
N GLU A 16 6.71 -12.51 1.24
CA GLU A 16 6.49 -12.90 2.64
C GLU A 16 5.05 -12.60 3.06
N ILE A 17 4.49 -13.41 3.97
CA ILE A 17 3.12 -13.25 4.47
C ILE A 17 3.16 -13.23 6.01
N PRO A 18 2.85 -12.07 6.66
CA PRO A 18 2.63 -10.76 6.04
C PRO A 18 3.93 -10.20 5.45
N SER A 19 3.84 -9.40 4.37
CA SER A 19 5.02 -8.78 3.80
C SER A 19 5.46 -7.59 4.66
N PRO A 20 6.72 -7.51 5.11
CA PRO A 20 7.21 -6.38 5.90
C PRO A 20 7.29 -5.07 5.09
N ASN A 21 7.26 -5.17 3.76
CA ASN A 21 7.36 -4.03 2.84
C ASN A 21 6.00 -3.57 2.32
N GLN A 22 4.90 -4.23 2.69
CA GLN A 22 3.56 -3.92 2.21
C GLN A 22 2.66 -3.49 3.37
N TYR A 23 1.97 -2.38 3.18
CA TYR A 23 0.91 -1.91 4.06
C TYR A 23 -0.41 -1.80 3.29
N LEU A 24 -1.48 -1.74 4.06
CA LEU A 24 -2.81 -1.40 3.59
C LEU A 24 -3.19 -0.06 4.23
N MET A 25 -3.65 0.87 3.41
CA MET A 25 -3.99 2.22 3.84
C MET A 25 -5.42 2.54 3.41
N ILE A 26 -6.18 3.14 4.32
CA ILE A 26 -7.49 3.71 4.03
C ILE A 26 -7.52 5.13 4.60
N SER A 27 -8.20 6.04 3.92
CA SER A 27 -8.40 7.39 4.46
C SER A 27 -9.44 7.35 5.58
N ASP A 28 -9.29 8.23 6.57
CA ASP A 28 -10.24 8.32 7.68
C ASP A 28 -11.68 8.54 7.19
N VAL A 29 -11.88 9.43 6.21
CA VAL A 29 -13.21 9.70 5.61
C VAL A 29 -13.82 8.45 4.96
N SER A 30 -13.01 7.58 4.36
CA SER A 30 -13.51 6.31 3.81
C SER A 30 -13.78 5.29 4.91
N PHE A 31 -12.94 5.25 5.94
CA PHE A 31 -13.08 4.33 7.06
C PHE A 31 -14.28 4.66 7.97
N GLU A 32 -14.59 5.95 8.16
CA GLU A 32 -15.74 6.45 8.93
C GLU A 32 -17.07 5.91 8.44
N LYS A 33 -17.19 5.57 7.15
CA LYS A 33 -18.40 4.96 6.56
C LYS A 33 -18.80 3.64 7.22
N TYR A 34 -17.89 3.02 7.97
CA TYR A 34 -18.10 1.73 8.61
C TYR A 34 -18.30 1.81 10.13
N PHE A 35 -18.37 3.01 10.72
CA PHE A 35 -18.45 3.14 12.20
C PHE A 35 -19.74 2.59 12.79
N ASP A 36 -20.84 2.74 12.06
CA ASP A 36 -22.18 2.33 12.51
C ASP A 36 -22.73 1.12 11.73
N VAL A 37 -21.86 0.43 10.99
CA VAL A 37 -22.27 -0.66 10.08
C VAL A 37 -21.45 -1.92 10.35
N GLU A 38 -22.12 -3.06 10.44
CA GLU A 38 -21.44 -4.36 10.45
C GLU A 38 -20.89 -4.64 9.05
N ILE A 39 -19.57 -4.76 8.94
CA ILE A 39 -18.87 -4.98 7.67
C ILE A 39 -18.05 -6.27 7.72
N LYS A 40 -18.00 -6.98 6.59
CA LYS A 40 -17.08 -8.10 6.39
C LYS A 40 -15.67 -7.59 6.13
N ALA A 41 -14.68 -8.24 6.72
CA ALA A 41 -13.28 -7.85 6.57
C ALA A 41 -12.83 -7.80 5.09
N GLU A 42 -13.37 -8.66 4.23
CA GLU A 42 -13.07 -8.69 2.80
C GLU A 42 -13.57 -7.46 2.06
N GLU A 43 -14.68 -6.85 2.50
CA GLU A 43 -15.22 -5.63 1.91
C GLU A 43 -14.34 -4.43 2.27
N LEU A 44 -13.95 -4.32 3.55
CA LEU A 44 -13.02 -3.30 4.01
C LEU A 44 -11.65 -3.42 3.31
N TYR A 45 -11.14 -4.64 3.15
CA TYR A 45 -9.86 -4.89 2.48
C TYR A 45 -9.86 -4.38 1.03
N ARG A 46 -10.98 -4.50 0.30
CA ARG A 46 -11.08 -4.06 -1.10
C ARG A 46 -11.00 -2.54 -1.27
N GLU A 47 -11.33 -1.79 -0.23
CA GLU A 47 -11.34 -0.33 -0.22
C GLU A 47 -9.99 0.26 0.22
N MET A 48 -9.09 -0.60 0.73
CA MET A 48 -7.74 -0.19 1.12
C MET A 48 -6.82 -0.09 -0.10
N ALA A 49 -6.04 0.99 -0.15
CA ALA A 49 -4.94 1.14 -1.08
C ALA A 49 -3.73 0.33 -0.61
N ILE A 50 -3.04 -0.31 -1.56
CA ILE A 50 -1.75 -0.96 -1.29
C ILE A 50 -0.67 0.11 -1.22
N VAL A 51 0.16 0.05 -0.18
CA VAL A 51 1.34 0.90 -0.03
C VAL A 51 2.57 0.00 0.06
N VAL A 52 3.57 0.27 -0.78
CA VAL A 52 4.85 -0.45 -0.74
C VAL A 52 5.95 0.48 -0.25
N HIS A 53 6.62 0.08 0.82
CA HIS A 53 7.76 0.80 1.38
C HIS A 53 9.08 0.23 0.86
N CYS A 54 9.94 1.11 0.37
CA CYS A 54 11.28 0.73 -0.06
C CYS A 54 12.25 0.74 1.14
N PRO A 55 12.78 -0.42 1.57
CA PRO A 55 13.73 -0.45 2.70
C PRO A 55 15.08 0.22 2.38
N ASN A 56 15.39 0.44 1.10
CA ASN A 56 16.66 1.05 0.68
C ASN A 56 16.63 2.59 0.68
N CYS A 57 15.49 3.21 0.36
CA CYS A 57 15.42 4.67 0.22
C CYS A 57 14.22 5.32 0.94
N SER A 58 13.46 4.52 1.70
CA SER A 58 12.32 4.93 2.52
C SER A 58 11.15 5.58 1.77
N ARG A 59 11.15 5.53 0.43
CA ARG A 59 10.02 6.01 -0.38
C ARG A 59 8.82 5.09 -0.24
N LEU A 60 7.64 5.70 -0.32
CA LEU A 60 6.37 4.99 -0.35
C LEU A 60 5.80 5.02 -1.76
N HIS A 61 5.45 3.86 -2.29
CA HIS A 61 4.71 3.68 -3.53
C HIS A 61 3.25 3.40 -3.18
N VAL A 62 2.35 4.34 -3.46
CA VAL A 62 0.93 4.22 -3.13
C VAL A 62 0.12 3.94 -4.39
N PHE A 63 -0.59 2.81 -4.40
CA PHE A 63 -1.37 2.33 -5.53
C PHE A 63 -2.85 2.67 -5.35
N TYR A 64 -3.22 3.94 -5.59
CA TYR A 64 -4.61 4.40 -5.47
C TYR A 64 -5.55 3.74 -6.50
N ASP A 65 -5.06 3.47 -7.70
CA ASP A 65 -5.86 2.91 -8.82
C ASP A 65 -5.62 1.40 -9.03
N GLY A 66 -5.14 0.71 -7.99
CA GLY A 66 -4.81 -0.71 -8.02
C GLY A 66 -3.36 -1.02 -8.40
N PHE A 67 -2.95 -2.26 -8.13
CA PHE A 67 -1.54 -2.69 -8.21
C PHE A 67 -0.97 -2.76 -9.63
N ASP A 68 -1.85 -2.86 -10.64
CA ASP A 68 -1.48 -2.92 -12.06
C ASP A 68 -1.24 -1.53 -12.69
N LYS A 69 -1.41 -0.45 -11.91
CA LYS A 69 -1.21 0.93 -12.33
C LYS A 69 0.06 1.52 -11.72
N GLU A 70 0.58 2.58 -12.35
CA GLU A 70 1.73 3.31 -11.81
C GLU A 70 1.38 3.92 -10.44
N PRO A 71 2.18 3.68 -9.40
CA PRO A 71 1.94 4.25 -8.08
C PRO A 71 2.35 5.72 -8.02
N VAL A 72 1.74 6.46 -7.09
CA VAL A 72 2.28 7.75 -6.66
C VAL A 72 3.43 7.50 -5.69
N VAL A 73 4.57 8.15 -5.93
CA VAL A 73 5.79 7.95 -5.12
C VAL A 73 6.03 9.14 -4.20
N TYR A 74 6.00 8.89 -2.89
CA TYR A 74 6.29 9.87 -1.85
C TYR A 74 7.71 9.69 -1.33
N LYS A 75 8.34 10.81 -0.94
CA LYS A 75 9.64 10.86 -0.26
C LYS A 75 9.50 11.67 1.02
N ILE A 76 10.43 11.46 1.94
CA ILE A 76 10.59 12.34 3.11
C ILE A 76 11.16 13.68 2.60
N ASP A 77 10.56 14.79 3.01
CA ASP A 77 11.12 16.12 2.76
C ASP A 77 12.41 16.31 3.55
N SER A 78 13.43 16.83 2.88
CA SER A 78 14.77 17.08 3.42
C SER A 78 14.83 18.39 4.21
#